data_AF-T0YNL8-F1
#
_entry.id   AF-T0YNL8-F1
#
_cell.length_a   1.000
_cell.length_b   1.000
_cell.length_c   1.000
_cell.angle_alpha   90.00
_cell.angle_beta   90.00
_cell.angle_gamma   90.00
#
_symmetry.space_group_name_H-M   'P 1'
#
loop_
_entity.id
_entity.type
_entity.pdbx_description
1 polymer ?
#
loop_
_entity_poly.entity_id
_entity_poly.type
_entity_poly.pdbx_seq_one_letter_code
_entity_poly.pdbx_strand_id
1 'polypeptide(L)'
;ALPPETWITYLRWHLLRAAAPWLSTAFETENFEFYHRTLQGQPEPEPRWKRATELVDSCLGEALGELYVERYFPPEARRRMEALVNDLRAVFRDRLSRVPWMTPQTREKALSKFDRFRVKIGHPERFRDYGSLRIDRSDLWGNVVRARAFEVARRWRRMGQPVDRTEWEMTPPQV
;
A
#
# COMPACT_ATOMS: atom_id res chain seq x y z
N ALA A 1 -22.49 -29.94 -6.32
CA ALA A 1 -21.26 -29.35 -5.74
C ALA A 1 -20.06 -29.96 -6.46
N LEU A 2 -18.96 -29.22 -6.67
CA LEU A 2 -17.74 -29.78 -7.26
C LEU A 2 -17.11 -30.82 -6.31
N PRO A 3 -16.39 -31.85 -6.84
CA PRO A 3 -15.67 -32.81 -6.01
C PRO A 3 -14.60 -32.15 -5.13
N PRO A 4 -14.32 -32.66 -3.92
CA PRO A 4 -13.27 -32.14 -3.05
C PRO A 4 -11.90 -32.02 -3.72
N GLU A 5 -11.53 -32.97 -4.58
CA GLU A 5 -10.26 -32.97 -5.29
C GLU A 5 -10.06 -31.76 -6.22
N THR A 6 -11.14 -31.24 -6.79
CA THR A 6 -11.10 -30.01 -7.59
C THR A 6 -10.68 -28.82 -6.73
N TRP A 7 -11.24 -28.71 -5.52
CA TRP A 7 -10.88 -27.66 -4.57
C TRP A 7 -9.45 -27.80 -4.07
N ILE A 8 -9.01 -29.03 -3.77
CA ILE A 8 -7.63 -29.30 -3.33
C ILE A 8 -6.63 -28.87 -4.40
N THR A 9 -6.88 -29.26 -5.66
CA THR A 9 -6.03 -28.90 -6.79
C THR A 9 -5.95 -27.39 -6.96
N TYR A 10 -7.11 -26.72 -6.93
CA TYR A 10 -7.20 -25.27 -7.02
C TYR A 10 -6.42 -24.56 -5.91
N LEU A 11 -6.63 -24.95 -4.64
CA LEU A 11 -5.96 -24.32 -3.50
C LEU A 11 -4.45 -24.58 -3.50
N ARG A 12 -4.00 -25.78 -3.91
CA ARG A 12 -2.58 -26.09 -4.09
C ARG A 12 -1.94 -25.19 -5.14
N TRP A 13 -2.60 -25.02 -6.29
CA TRP A 13 -2.13 -24.11 -7.34
C TRP A 13 -2.01 -22.67 -6.82
N HIS A 14 -3.03 -22.17 -6.13
CA HIS A 14 -3.01 -20.82 -5.58
C HIS A 14 -1.91 -20.61 -4.53
N LEU A 15 -1.67 -21.61 -3.68
CA LEU A 15 -0.58 -21.58 -2.72
C LEU A 15 0.78 -21.57 -3.41
N LEU A 16 1.01 -22.49 -4.36
CA LEU A 16 2.27 -22.58 -5.11
C LEU A 16 2.54 -21.28 -5.87
N ARG A 17 1.55 -20.75 -6.59
CA ARG A 17 1.66 -19.47 -7.28
C ARG A 17 2.00 -18.33 -6.33
N ALA A 18 1.34 -18.24 -5.17
CA ALA A 18 1.59 -17.17 -4.21
C ALA A 18 2.96 -17.27 -3.51
N ALA A 19 3.54 -18.48 -3.48
CA ALA A 19 4.84 -18.77 -2.89
C ALA A 19 5.99 -18.69 -3.91
N ALA A 20 5.72 -18.94 -5.19
CA ALA A 20 6.73 -19.13 -6.24
C ALA A 20 7.84 -18.05 -6.29
N PRO A 21 7.57 -16.74 -6.12
CA PRO A 21 8.62 -15.72 -6.13
C PRO A 21 9.65 -15.84 -4.98
N TRP A 22 9.36 -16.66 -3.97
CA TRP A 22 10.14 -16.79 -2.73
C TRP A 22 10.74 -18.18 -2.55
N LEU A 23 10.60 -19.05 -3.55
CA LEU A 23 11.11 -20.43 -3.54
C LEU A 23 12.41 -20.53 -4.35
N SER A 24 12.76 -21.74 -4.80
CA SER A 24 13.94 -21.94 -5.66
C SER A 24 13.76 -21.29 -7.03
N THR A 25 14.87 -21.07 -7.73
CA THR A 25 14.92 -20.44 -9.05
C THR A 25 13.95 -21.06 -10.06
N ALA A 26 13.75 -22.39 -10.03
CA ALA A 26 12.81 -23.04 -10.95
C ALA A 26 11.36 -22.53 -10.80
N PHE A 27 10.89 -22.33 -9.56
CA PHE A 27 9.56 -21.77 -9.31
C PHE A 27 9.49 -20.30 -9.68
N GLU A 28 10.52 -19.53 -9.33
CA GLU A 28 10.62 -18.11 -9.64
C GLU A 28 10.60 -17.86 -11.16
N THR A 29 11.42 -18.62 -11.91
CA THR A 29 11.50 -18.55 -13.37
C THR A 29 10.16 -18.89 -14.00
N GLU A 30 9.52 -19.99 -13.61
CA GLU A 30 8.25 -20.36 -14.25
C GLU A 30 7.12 -19.37 -13.93
N ASN A 31 7.10 -18.83 -12.71
CA ASN A 31 6.19 -17.74 -12.37
C ASN A 31 6.47 -16.49 -13.22
N PHE A 32 7.74 -16.16 -13.47
CA PHE A 32 8.13 -15.04 -14.32
C PHE A 32 7.70 -15.25 -15.79
N GLU A 33 7.98 -16.42 -16.37
CA GLU A 33 7.66 -16.74 -17.78
C GLU A 33 6.18 -16.53 -18.08
N PHE A 34 5.29 -17.02 -17.21
CA PHE A 34 3.86 -16.85 -17.42
C PHE A 34 3.37 -15.45 -17.02
N TYR A 35 3.55 -15.05 -15.75
CA TYR A 35 2.87 -13.85 -15.23
C TYR A 35 3.51 -12.53 -15.63
N HIS A 36 4.79 -12.52 -15.99
CA HIS A 36 5.52 -11.30 -16.34
C HIS A 36 5.87 -11.27 -17.82
N ARG A 37 6.46 -12.32 -18.38
CA ARG A 37 6.81 -12.32 -19.80
C ARG A 37 5.59 -12.51 -20.69
N THR A 38 4.81 -13.56 -20.50
CA THR A 38 3.66 -13.86 -21.37
C THR A 38 2.52 -12.86 -21.18
N LEU A 39 2.12 -12.57 -19.92
CA LEU A 39 0.99 -11.68 -19.66
C LEU A 39 1.31 -10.18 -19.73
N GLN A 40 2.54 -9.76 -19.38
CA GLN A 40 2.90 -8.34 -19.28
C GLN A 40 3.96 -7.91 -20.30
N GLY A 41 4.52 -8.84 -21.08
CA GLY A 41 5.55 -8.54 -22.07
C GLY A 41 6.91 -8.18 -21.47
N GLN A 42 7.16 -8.49 -20.20
CA GLN A 42 8.43 -8.13 -19.55
C GLN A 42 9.57 -9.01 -20.09
N PRO A 43 10.62 -8.42 -20.68
CA PRO A 43 11.69 -9.19 -21.33
C PRO A 43 12.58 -9.91 -20.31
N GLU A 44 12.87 -9.27 -19.18
CA GLU A 44 13.76 -9.81 -18.14
C GLU A 44 13.29 -9.45 -16.73
N PRO A 45 13.59 -10.29 -15.71
CA PRO A 45 13.27 -9.98 -14.33
C PRO A 45 14.00 -8.74 -13.84
N GLU A 46 13.37 -7.99 -12.96
CA GLU A 46 14.04 -6.87 -12.31
C GLU A 46 15.25 -7.31 -11.48
N PRO A 47 16.27 -6.45 -11.33
CA PRO A 47 17.42 -6.73 -10.49
C PRO A 47 17.00 -7.16 -9.08
N ARG A 48 17.69 -8.17 -8.54
CA ARG A 48 17.32 -8.80 -7.25
C ARG A 48 17.20 -7.81 -6.10
N TRP A 49 18.07 -6.80 -6.04
CA TRP A 49 18.04 -5.79 -5.00
C TRP A 49 16.72 -5.00 -5.02
N LYS A 50 16.18 -4.71 -6.21
CA LYS A 50 14.93 -3.96 -6.37
C LYS A 50 13.74 -4.76 -5.86
N ARG A 51 13.63 -6.02 -6.29
CA ARG A 51 12.59 -6.96 -5.82
C ARG A 51 12.67 -7.19 -4.31
N ALA A 52 13.89 -7.23 -3.74
CA ALA A 52 14.08 -7.32 -2.30
C ALA A 52 13.59 -6.05 -1.59
N THR A 53 13.89 -4.86 -2.12
CA THR A 53 13.38 -3.59 -1.58
C THR A 53 11.86 -3.52 -1.65
N GLU A 54 11.26 -3.91 -2.77
CA GLU A 54 9.80 -3.96 -2.93
C GLU A 54 9.14 -4.95 -1.97
N LEU A 55 9.78 -6.10 -1.72
CA LEU A 55 9.31 -7.03 -0.70
C LEU A 55 9.33 -6.39 0.69
N VAL A 56 10.41 -5.70 1.05
CA VAL A 56 10.51 -4.99 2.32
C VAL A 56 9.44 -3.91 2.42
N ASP A 57 9.23 -3.10 1.38
CA ASP A 57 8.16 -2.08 1.38
C ASP A 57 6.77 -2.72 1.51
N SER A 58 6.50 -3.83 0.83
CA SER A 58 5.21 -4.52 0.91
C SER A 58 4.91 -5.12 2.29
N CYS A 59 5.94 -5.50 3.05
CA CYS A 59 5.80 -6.15 4.35
C CYS A 59 5.97 -5.18 5.54
N LEU A 60 6.84 -4.19 5.38
CA LEU A 60 7.39 -3.32 6.43
C LEU A 60 7.43 -1.85 5.98
N GLY A 61 6.63 -1.45 5.00
CA GLY A 61 6.81 -0.17 4.32
C GLY A 61 6.65 1.08 5.18
N GLU A 62 5.88 1.04 6.28
CA GLU A 62 5.88 2.17 7.23
C GLU A 62 7.20 2.28 8.01
N ALA A 63 7.82 1.15 8.39
CA ALA A 63 9.14 1.16 9.05
C ALA A 63 10.26 1.57 8.08
N LEU A 64 10.18 1.13 6.82
CA LEU A 64 11.07 1.62 5.76
C LEU A 64 10.86 3.13 5.54
N GLY A 65 9.60 3.57 5.56
CA GLY A 65 9.22 4.97 5.39
C GLY A 65 9.69 5.87 6.52
N GLU A 66 9.73 5.39 7.76
CA GLU A 66 10.30 6.12 8.90
C GLU A 66 11.78 6.46 8.66
N LEU A 67 12.57 5.48 8.23
CA LEU A 67 13.98 5.68 7.87
C LEU A 67 14.16 6.60 6.65
N TYR A 68 13.24 6.53 5.68
CA TYR A 68 13.25 7.39 4.51
C TYR A 68 12.98 8.85 4.89
N VAL A 69 11.94 9.09 5.71
CA VAL A 69 11.54 10.42 6.18
C VAL A 69 12.66 11.09 6.96
N GLU A 70 13.30 10.35 7.87
CA GLU A 70 14.43 10.85 8.66
C GLU A 70 15.57 11.38 7.78
N ARG A 71 15.83 10.74 6.64
CA ARG A 71 16.95 11.06 5.76
C ARG A 71 16.62 12.05 4.66
N TYR A 72 15.39 12.01 4.14
CA TYR A 72 15.06 12.64 2.86
C TYR A 72 13.86 13.59 2.91
N PHE A 73 13.15 13.69 4.04
CA PHE A 73 11.96 14.55 4.16
C PHE A 73 12.16 15.67 5.19
N PRO A 74 12.82 16.79 4.80
CA PRO A 74 13.04 17.90 5.72
C PRO A 74 11.74 18.66 6.04
N PRO A 75 11.61 19.27 7.25
CA PRO A 75 10.40 19.99 7.65
C PRO A 75 9.97 21.11 6.68
N GLU A 76 10.92 21.73 5.97
CA GLU A 76 10.67 22.73 4.93
C GLU A 76 9.82 22.18 3.79
N ALA A 77 10.03 20.92 3.40
CA ALA A 77 9.26 20.28 2.35
C ALA A 77 7.78 20.19 2.73
N ARG A 78 7.50 19.83 3.98
CA ARG A 78 6.14 19.78 4.53
C ARG A 78 5.46 21.14 4.49
N ARG A 79 6.13 22.19 5.00
CA ARG A 79 5.59 23.55 5.03
C ARG A 79 5.26 24.09 3.63
N ARG A 80 6.14 23.85 2.65
CA ARG A 80 5.89 24.24 1.25
C ARG A 80 4.69 23.52 0.65
N MET A 81 4.56 22.22 0.92
CA MET A 81 3.44 21.44 0.42
C MET A 81 2.12 21.85 1.09
N GLU A 82 2.13 22.16 2.39
CA GLU A 82 0.97 22.68 3.12
C GLU A 82 0.48 24.01 2.51
N ALA A 83 1.39 24.94 2.20
CA ALA A 83 1.06 26.18 1.53
C ALA A 83 0.42 25.94 0.15
N LEU A 84 1.06 25.12 -0.69
CA LEU A 84 0.55 24.78 -2.02
C LEU A 84 -0.85 24.14 -1.96
N VAL A 85 -1.06 23.20 -1.04
CA VAL A 85 -2.36 22.54 -0.89
C VAL A 85 -3.42 23.54 -0.45
N ASN A 86 -3.10 24.49 0.43
CA ASN A 86 -4.03 25.53 0.85
C ASN A 86 -4.42 26.46 -0.32
N ASP A 87 -3.45 26.86 -1.15
CA ASP A 87 -3.70 27.68 -2.34
C ASP A 87 -4.61 26.95 -3.34
N LEU A 88 -4.30 25.67 -3.62
CA LEU A 88 -5.13 24.82 -4.47
C LEU A 88 -6.54 24.67 -3.90
N ARG A 89 -6.68 24.50 -2.58
CA ARG A 89 -7.98 24.40 -1.93
C ARG A 89 -8.81 25.66 -2.12
N ALA A 90 -8.21 26.83 -1.99
CA ALA A 90 -8.88 28.10 -2.20
C ALA A 90 -9.41 28.23 -3.64
N VAL A 91 -8.56 27.93 -4.64
CA VAL A 91 -8.93 27.99 -6.06
C VAL A 91 -10.02 26.98 -6.40
N PHE A 92 -9.92 25.74 -5.92
CA PHE A 92 -10.94 24.72 -6.16
C PHE A 92 -12.27 25.07 -5.50
N ARG A 93 -12.26 25.63 -4.28
CA ARG A 93 -13.48 26.08 -3.60
C ARG A 93 -14.19 27.17 -4.41
N ASP A 94 -13.45 28.17 -4.88
CA ASP A 94 -14.04 29.24 -5.70
C ASP A 94 -14.66 28.69 -6.99
N ARG A 95 -13.92 27.84 -7.73
CA ARG A 95 -14.46 27.19 -8.94
C ARG A 95 -15.70 26.35 -8.65
N LEU A 96 -15.67 25.57 -7.58
CA LEU A 96 -16.79 24.71 -7.18
C LEU A 96 -18.05 25.53 -6.84
N SER A 97 -17.87 26.75 -6.31
CA SER A 97 -18.99 27.65 -5.98
C SER A 97 -19.67 28.29 -7.20
N ARG A 98 -18.98 28.33 -8.36
CA ARG A 98 -19.45 29.04 -9.57
C ARG A 98 -19.76 28.11 -10.75
N VAL A 99 -19.51 26.82 -10.60
CA VAL A 99 -19.65 25.86 -11.70
C VAL A 99 -21.10 25.80 -12.22
N PRO A 100 -21.34 26.05 -13.53
CA PRO A 100 -22.68 26.32 -14.04
C PRO A 100 -23.53 25.07 -14.22
N TRP A 101 -22.91 23.89 -14.37
CA TRP A 101 -23.63 22.64 -14.59
C TRP A 101 -24.24 22.03 -13.31
N MET A 102 -23.82 22.48 -12.12
CA MET A 102 -24.36 21.99 -10.85
C MET A 102 -25.55 22.83 -10.40
N THR A 103 -26.61 22.16 -9.95
CA THR A 103 -27.73 22.80 -9.24
C THR A 103 -27.24 23.40 -7.91
N PRO A 104 -27.94 24.42 -7.35
CA PRO A 104 -27.58 25.00 -6.06
C PRO A 104 -27.48 23.97 -4.92
N GLN A 105 -28.42 23.02 -4.86
CA GLN A 105 -28.45 21.99 -3.83
C GLN A 105 -27.25 21.03 -3.91
N THR A 106 -26.88 20.61 -5.12
CA THR A 106 -25.70 19.74 -5.33
C THR A 106 -24.42 20.47 -4.98
N ARG A 107 -24.32 21.75 -5.34
CA ARG A 107 -23.17 22.62 -5.04
C ARG A 107 -22.95 22.76 -3.54
N GLU A 108 -23.99 22.99 -2.77
CA GLU A 108 -23.91 23.09 -1.30
C GLU A 108 -23.35 21.79 -0.69
N LYS A 109 -23.87 20.63 -1.11
CA LYS A 109 -23.35 19.32 -0.67
C LYS A 109 -21.90 19.10 -1.09
N ALA A 110 -21.52 19.52 -2.29
CA ALA A 110 -20.15 19.41 -2.78
C ALA A 110 -19.18 20.26 -1.96
N LEU A 111 -19.55 21.51 -1.65
CA LEU A 111 -18.76 22.40 -0.78
C LEU A 111 -18.65 21.84 0.64
N SER A 112 -19.74 21.30 1.20
CA SER A 112 -19.73 20.64 2.51
C SER A 112 -18.79 19.44 2.56
N LYS A 113 -18.77 18.62 1.50
CA LYS A 113 -17.81 17.51 1.37
C LYS A 113 -16.38 18.02 1.25
N PHE A 114 -16.16 19.05 0.42
CA PHE A 114 -14.84 19.64 0.19
C PHE A 114 -14.23 20.21 1.47
N ASP A 115 -15.03 20.87 2.31
CA ASP A 115 -14.56 21.44 3.58
C ASP A 115 -14.13 20.40 4.60
N ARG A 116 -14.68 19.19 4.50
CA ARG A 116 -14.33 18.04 5.37
C ARG A 116 -13.12 17.25 4.87
N PHE A 117 -12.53 17.63 3.74
CA PHE A 117 -11.37 16.94 3.19
C PHE A 117 -10.15 17.09 4.13
N ARG A 118 -9.51 15.95 4.44
CA ARG A 118 -8.29 15.90 5.25
C ARG A 118 -7.08 15.74 4.35
N VAL A 119 -6.07 16.53 4.62
CA VAL A 119 -4.80 16.53 3.87
C VAL A 119 -3.78 15.69 4.64
N LYS A 120 -3.09 14.80 3.93
CA LYS A 120 -2.02 13.93 4.44
C LYS A 120 -0.78 14.22 3.60
N ILE A 121 0.30 14.69 4.23
CA ILE A 121 1.53 15.16 3.54
C ILE A 121 2.75 14.43 4.10
N GLY A 122 3.47 13.73 3.22
CA GLY A 122 4.71 13.02 3.52
C GLY A 122 4.52 11.72 4.28
N HIS A 123 4.13 11.79 5.56
CA HIS A 123 4.14 10.64 6.46
C HIS A 123 3.08 10.72 7.57
N PRO A 124 2.70 9.58 8.19
CA PRO A 124 1.85 9.56 9.37
C PRO A 124 2.51 10.25 10.56
N GLU A 125 1.68 10.77 11.46
CA GLU A 125 2.15 11.29 12.76
C GLU A 125 2.69 10.16 13.65
N ARG A 126 2.15 8.95 13.48
CA ARG A 126 2.57 7.76 14.20
C ARG A 126 2.78 6.61 13.22
N PHE A 127 4.00 6.09 13.18
CA PHE A 127 4.34 4.89 12.42
C PHE A 127 3.78 3.63 13.09
N ARG A 128 3.50 2.64 12.25
CA ARG A 128 3.08 1.31 12.68
C ARG A 128 4.15 0.62 13.51
N ASP A 129 3.72 0.04 14.63
CA ASP A 129 4.55 -0.79 15.47
C ASP A 129 4.65 -2.22 14.90
N TYR A 130 5.86 -2.64 14.54
CA TYR A 130 6.18 -3.97 14.04
C TYR A 130 6.83 -4.88 15.11
N GLY A 131 6.87 -4.48 16.38
CA GLY A 131 7.58 -5.19 17.45
C GLY A 131 7.17 -6.65 17.65
N SER A 132 5.95 -7.05 17.28
CA SER A 132 5.49 -8.44 17.34
C SER A 132 5.87 -9.29 16.11
N LEU A 133 6.42 -8.70 15.05
CA LEU A 133 6.76 -9.40 13.81
C LEU A 133 8.18 -9.96 13.89
N ARG A 134 8.30 -11.28 13.93
CA ARG A 134 9.59 -11.98 13.91
C ARG A 134 10.13 -12.12 12.50
N ILE A 135 11.36 -11.67 12.27
CA ILE A 135 12.11 -11.86 11.02
C ILE A 135 13.28 -12.81 11.28
N ASP A 136 13.48 -13.77 10.38
CA ASP A 136 14.55 -14.75 10.38
C ASP A 136 15.35 -14.66 9.08
N ARG A 137 16.66 -14.42 9.18
CA ARG A 137 17.53 -14.22 8.01
C ARG A 137 17.65 -15.47 7.13
N SER A 138 17.36 -16.65 7.67
CA SER A 138 17.47 -17.94 6.98
C SER A 138 16.16 -18.46 6.39
N ASP A 139 15.04 -17.79 6.64
CA ASP A 139 13.68 -18.25 6.30
C ASP A 139 12.88 -17.15 5.59
N LEU A 140 13.17 -16.95 4.30
CA LEU A 140 12.51 -15.94 3.47
C LEU A 140 11.00 -16.18 3.36
N TRP A 141 10.58 -17.38 2.96
CA TRP A 141 9.16 -17.69 2.79
C TRP A 141 8.40 -17.54 4.12
N GLY A 142 8.94 -18.05 5.23
CA GLY A 142 8.30 -17.88 6.52
C GLY A 142 8.26 -16.41 6.97
N ASN A 143 9.22 -15.56 6.61
CA ASN A 143 9.10 -14.11 6.83
C ASN A 143 7.89 -13.52 6.09
N VAL A 144 7.69 -13.90 4.82
CA VAL A 144 6.54 -13.44 4.03
C VAL A 144 5.23 -13.90 4.68
N VAL A 145 5.15 -15.16 5.10
CA VAL A 145 3.96 -15.71 5.78
C VAL A 145 3.70 -14.99 7.10
N ARG A 146 4.74 -14.75 7.92
CA ARG A 146 4.63 -14.03 9.19
C ARG A 146 4.19 -12.58 8.99
N ALA A 147 4.73 -11.88 7.99
CA ALA A 147 4.33 -10.52 7.66
C ALA A 147 2.88 -10.44 7.20
N ARG A 148 2.44 -11.37 6.33
CA ARG A 148 1.03 -11.48 5.91
C ARG A 148 0.11 -11.76 7.10
N ALA A 149 0.49 -12.69 7.98
CA ALA A 149 -0.30 -13.01 9.18
C ALA A 149 -0.40 -11.81 10.15
N PHE A 150 0.69 -11.05 10.30
CA PHE A 150 0.70 -9.81 11.08
C PHE A 150 -0.30 -8.79 10.52
N GLU A 151 -0.30 -8.55 9.20
CA GLU A 151 -1.25 -7.63 8.57
C GLU A 151 -2.70 -8.10 8.68
N VAL A 152 -2.96 -9.40 8.50
CA VAL A 152 -4.30 -9.98 8.70
C VAL A 152 -4.77 -9.77 10.14
N ALA A 153 -3.94 -10.09 11.13
CA ALA A 153 -4.27 -9.89 12.54
C ALA A 153 -4.52 -8.42 12.85
N ARG A 154 -3.72 -7.50 12.31
CA ARG A 154 -3.91 -6.06 12.45
C ARG A 154 -5.25 -5.60 11.87
N ARG A 155 -5.63 -6.07 10.69
CA ARG A 155 -6.93 -5.75 10.07
C ARG A 155 -8.09 -6.33 10.87
N TRP A 156 -7.96 -7.56 11.36
CA TRP A 156 -8.99 -8.20 12.19
C TRP A 156 -9.22 -7.47 13.51
N ARG A 157 -8.18 -6.94 14.16
CA ARG A 157 -8.32 -6.13 15.38
C ARG A 157 -9.17 -4.87 15.19
N ARG A 158 -9.42 -4.42 13.95
CA ARG A 158 -10.28 -3.27 13.67
C ARG A 158 -11.76 -3.63 13.66
N MET A 159 -12.12 -4.90 13.56
CA MET A 159 -13.52 -5.31 13.51
C MET A 159 -14.21 -4.89 14.83
N GLY A 160 -15.30 -4.14 14.71
CA GLY A 160 -16.03 -3.60 15.85
C GLY A 160 -15.39 -2.36 16.51
N GLN A 161 -14.27 -1.86 15.99
CA GLN A 161 -13.62 -0.63 16.47
C GLN A 161 -13.99 0.58 15.60
N PRO A 162 -13.93 1.81 16.15
CA PRO A 162 -14.05 3.02 15.35
C PRO A 162 -12.97 3.11 14.26
N VAL A 163 -13.30 3.73 13.13
CA VAL A 163 -12.34 3.97 12.05
C VAL A 163 -11.25 4.95 12.50
N ASP A 164 -10.00 4.52 12.45
CA ASP A 164 -8.86 5.40 12.61
C ASP A 164 -8.68 6.26 11.36
N ARG A 165 -8.91 7.57 11.50
CA ARG A 165 -8.78 8.53 10.39
C ARG A 165 -7.34 9.00 10.17
N THR A 166 -6.43 8.71 11.11
CA THR A 166 -5.02 9.07 11.02
C THR A 166 -4.22 8.06 10.22
N GLU A 167 -4.67 6.82 10.14
CA GLU A 167 -4.01 5.73 9.40
C GLU A 167 -3.81 6.05 7.91
N TRP A 168 -2.64 5.74 7.37
CA TRP A 168 -2.32 5.90 5.96
C TRP A 168 -2.55 4.62 5.16
N GLU A 169 -3.04 4.78 3.92
CA GLU A 169 -3.26 3.69 2.96
C GLU A 169 -2.05 3.49 2.02
N MET A 170 -1.06 4.39 2.09
CA MET A 170 0.18 4.38 1.32
C MET A 170 1.37 4.54 2.27
N THR A 171 2.51 3.94 1.92
CA THR A 171 3.75 4.09 2.69
C THR A 171 4.46 5.38 2.27
N PRO A 172 5.22 6.05 3.15
CA PRO A 172 5.93 7.29 2.79
C PRO A 172 6.77 7.25 1.50
N PRO A 173 7.53 6.18 1.17
CA PRO A 173 8.28 6.15 -0.09
C PRO A 173 7.40 6.10 -1.35
N GLN A 174 6.09 5.90 -1.21
CA GLN A 174 5.12 5.88 -2.32
C GLN A 174 4.40 7.23 -2.53
N VAL A 175 4.60 8.22 -1.64
CA VAL A 175 3.86 9.51 -1.61
C VAL A 175 4.77 10.69 -1.90
#